data_AF-A0A6B2SWU4-F1
#
_entry.id   AF-A0A6B2SWU4-F1
#
_cell.length_a   1.000
_cell.length_b   1.000
_cell.length_c   1.000
_cell.angle_alpha   90.00
_cell.angle_beta   90.00
_cell.angle_gamma   90.00
#
_symmetry.space_group_name_H-M   'P 1'
#
loop_
_entity.id
_entity.type
_entity.pdbx_description
1 polymer ?
#
loop_
_entity_poly.entity_id
_entity_poly.type
_entity_poly.pdbx_seq_one_letter_code
_entity_poly.pdbx_strand_id
1 'polypeptide(L)'
;ISGDWGGGGGLAEEALWFAARAEDGRGEPTALRETLPAHFGLESMYALIEALHLGRVSPVRRHELTPVLFATAAAGDAVARAVVDRMAEEVVAMATVALERLDLLDEEAPVLLGGSVLAARHPQLDDGVRVLLAERAPKAVPRVVVARPVLGAALLGLDHVAAAGEVYARVRGHYEDGARGE
;
A
#
# COMPACT_ATOMS: atom_id res chain seq x y z
N ILE A 1 -15.34 -4.99 9.35
CA ILE A 1 -16.22 -4.16 10.20
C ILE A 1 -15.49 -2.92 10.75
N SER A 2 -14.14 -2.89 10.84
CA SER A 2 -13.40 -1.69 11.27
C SER A 2 -13.57 -0.48 10.34
N GLY A 3 -13.87 -0.70 9.06
CA GLY A 3 -14.01 0.36 8.06
C GLY A 3 -12.73 0.61 7.25
N ASP A 4 -11.63 -0.06 7.59
CA ASP A 4 -10.38 0.06 6.85
C ASP A 4 -10.55 -0.48 5.43
N TRP A 5 -10.27 0.36 4.44
CA TRP A 5 -10.20 -0.01 3.04
C TRP A 5 -8.76 0.10 2.53
N GLY A 6 -8.39 -0.75 1.59
CA GLY A 6 -7.07 -0.74 0.95
C GLY A 6 -6.04 -1.62 1.63
N GLY A 7 -4.77 -1.19 1.59
CA GLY A 7 -3.63 -2.05 1.92
C GLY A 7 -3.42 -3.17 0.89
N GLY A 8 -2.32 -3.92 0.99
CA GLY A 8 -1.95 -4.89 -0.06
C GLY A 8 -2.93 -6.06 -0.20
N GLY A 9 -3.63 -6.43 0.88
CA GLY A 9 -4.72 -7.40 0.82
C GLY A 9 -5.97 -6.82 0.18
N GLY A 10 -6.41 -5.63 0.63
CA GLY A 10 -7.62 -4.99 0.09
C GLY A 10 -7.49 -4.65 -1.38
N LEU A 11 -6.35 -4.12 -1.82
CA LEU A 11 -6.09 -3.83 -3.24
C LEU A 11 -6.10 -5.10 -4.11
N ALA A 12 -5.57 -6.21 -3.61
CA ALA A 12 -5.64 -7.49 -4.32
C ALA A 12 -7.08 -7.99 -4.47
N GLU A 13 -7.90 -7.87 -3.43
CA GLU A 13 -9.32 -8.27 -3.49
C GLU A 13 -10.13 -7.34 -4.42
N GLU A 14 -9.86 -6.03 -4.43
CA GLU A 14 -10.47 -5.09 -5.38
C GLU A 14 -10.09 -5.42 -6.83
N ALA A 15 -8.80 -5.71 -7.08
CA ALA A 15 -8.34 -6.11 -8.41
C ALA A 15 -9.06 -7.38 -8.89
N LEU A 16 -9.17 -8.41 -8.03
CA LEU A 16 -9.92 -9.63 -8.32
C LEU A 16 -11.41 -9.35 -8.59
N TRP A 17 -12.03 -8.47 -7.79
CA TRP A 17 -13.44 -8.11 -7.94
C TRP A 17 -13.71 -7.45 -9.30
N PHE A 18 -12.92 -6.45 -9.68
CA PHE A 18 -13.07 -5.77 -10.97
C PHE A 18 -12.78 -6.71 -12.15
N ALA A 19 -11.72 -7.50 -12.07
CA ALA A 19 -11.35 -8.45 -13.11
C ALA A 19 -12.42 -9.52 -13.34
N ALA A 20 -12.98 -10.09 -12.27
CA ALA A 20 -14.03 -11.10 -12.36
C ALA A 20 -15.31 -10.54 -13.01
N ARG A 21 -15.67 -9.29 -12.70
CA ARG A 21 -16.82 -8.62 -13.32
C ARG A 21 -16.58 -8.25 -14.79
N ALA A 22 -15.36 -7.90 -15.15
CA ALA A 22 -15.01 -7.67 -16.54
C ALA A 22 -15.05 -8.97 -17.35
N GLU A 23 -14.62 -10.09 -16.77
CA GLU A 23 -14.67 -11.42 -17.38
C GLU A 23 -16.11 -11.86 -17.70
N ASP A 24 -17.05 -11.64 -16.75
CA ASP A 24 -18.44 -12.04 -16.92
C ASP A 24 -19.35 -11.00 -17.60
N GLY A 25 -18.77 -9.86 -18.00
CA GLY A 25 -19.46 -8.80 -18.73
C GLY A 25 -20.35 -7.89 -17.86
N ARG A 26 -20.25 -7.96 -16.52
CA ARG A 26 -20.99 -7.08 -15.58
C ARG A 26 -20.23 -5.83 -15.15
N GLY A 27 -18.96 -5.72 -15.50
CA GLY A 27 -18.07 -4.61 -15.17
C GLY A 27 -17.54 -3.92 -16.41
N GLU A 28 -16.92 -2.76 -16.20
CA GLU A 28 -16.17 -2.06 -17.24
C GLU A 28 -15.02 -2.93 -17.77
N PRO A 29 -14.66 -2.83 -19.06
CA PRO A 29 -13.49 -3.51 -19.61
C PRO A 29 -12.21 -3.11 -18.87
N THR A 30 -11.43 -4.09 -18.44
CA THR A 30 -10.11 -3.88 -17.83
C THR A 30 -9.15 -4.97 -18.23
N ALA A 31 -7.88 -4.60 -18.42
CA ALA A 31 -6.77 -5.51 -18.64
C ALA A 31 -6.52 -6.44 -17.44
N LEU A 32 -7.03 -6.11 -16.24
CA LEU A 32 -6.92 -6.96 -15.04
C LEU A 32 -7.50 -8.37 -15.26
N ARG A 33 -8.50 -8.52 -16.13
CA ARG A 33 -9.07 -9.84 -16.48
C ARG A 33 -8.04 -10.77 -17.13
N GLU A 34 -7.02 -10.21 -17.78
CA GLU A 34 -5.94 -10.95 -18.44
C GLU A 34 -4.66 -10.95 -17.59
N THR A 35 -4.30 -9.82 -16.97
CA THR A 35 -3.01 -9.68 -16.28
C THR A 35 -2.96 -10.47 -14.97
N LEU A 36 -4.06 -10.55 -14.21
CA LEU A 36 -4.10 -11.28 -12.95
C LEU A 36 -3.93 -12.81 -13.13
N PRO A 37 -4.68 -13.51 -14.02
CA PRO A 37 -4.47 -14.94 -14.22
C PRO A 37 -3.12 -15.24 -14.87
N ALA A 38 -2.65 -14.38 -15.79
CA ALA A 38 -1.34 -14.54 -16.44
C ALA A 38 -0.18 -14.53 -15.43
N HIS A 39 -0.27 -13.74 -14.36
CA HIS A 39 0.73 -13.74 -13.26
C HIS A 39 0.93 -15.13 -12.64
N PHE A 40 -0.13 -15.94 -12.59
CA PHE A 40 -0.08 -17.31 -12.06
C PHE A 40 0.07 -18.38 -13.16
N GLY A 41 0.30 -17.98 -14.42
CA GLY A 41 0.37 -18.90 -15.56
C GLY A 41 -0.97 -19.54 -15.92
N LEU A 42 -2.08 -18.86 -15.61
CA LEU A 42 -3.43 -19.30 -15.90
C LEU A 42 -4.02 -18.52 -17.08
N GLU A 43 -4.90 -19.17 -17.84
CA GLU A 43 -5.43 -18.61 -19.10
C GLU A 43 -6.69 -17.74 -18.91
N SER A 44 -7.34 -17.78 -17.73
CA SER A 44 -8.58 -17.05 -17.51
C SER A 44 -8.83 -16.71 -16.03
N MET A 45 -9.70 -15.72 -15.80
CA MET A 45 -10.19 -15.41 -14.46
C MET A 45 -10.92 -16.58 -13.83
N TYR A 46 -11.69 -17.37 -14.59
CA TYR A 46 -12.35 -18.56 -14.05
C TYR A 46 -11.33 -19.58 -13.51
N ALA A 47 -10.23 -19.81 -14.25
CA ALA A 47 -9.16 -20.70 -13.80
C ALA A 47 -8.45 -20.17 -12.54
N LEU A 48 -8.22 -18.85 -12.47
CA LEU A 48 -7.65 -18.21 -11.27
C LEU A 48 -8.58 -18.34 -10.06
N ILE A 49 -9.86 -18.05 -10.24
CA ILE A 49 -10.87 -18.17 -9.18
C ILE A 49 -10.94 -19.61 -8.69
N GLU A 50 -11.01 -20.61 -9.58
CA GLU A 50 -11.00 -22.03 -9.20
C GLU A 50 -9.72 -22.38 -8.44
N ALA A 51 -8.56 -21.96 -8.93
CA ALA A 51 -7.27 -22.25 -8.30
C ALA A 51 -7.15 -21.64 -6.89
N LEU A 52 -7.70 -20.44 -6.67
CA LEU A 52 -7.77 -19.81 -5.34
C LEU A 52 -8.76 -20.52 -4.41
N HIS A 53 -9.93 -20.94 -4.91
CA HIS A 53 -10.93 -21.66 -4.12
C HIS A 53 -10.44 -23.05 -3.70
N LEU A 54 -9.76 -23.75 -4.60
CA LEU A 54 -9.22 -25.09 -4.35
C LEU A 54 -7.85 -25.08 -3.65
N GLY A 55 -7.29 -23.90 -3.36
CA GLY A 55 -5.99 -23.75 -2.71
C GLY A 55 -4.79 -24.16 -3.57
N ARG A 56 -4.97 -24.32 -4.89
CA ARG A 56 -3.86 -24.56 -5.85
C ARG A 56 -2.95 -23.34 -5.95
N VAL A 57 -3.54 -22.14 -5.85
CA VAL A 57 -2.81 -20.91 -5.51
C VAL A 57 -2.99 -20.69 -4.02
N SER A 58 -1.88 -20.73 -3.26
CA SER A 58 -1.92 -20.50 -1.82
C SER A 58 -2.54 -19.13 -1.50
N PRO A 59 -3.46 -19.03 -0.52
CA PRO A 59 -4.07 -17.76 -0.12
C PRO A 59 -3.05 -16.69 0.24
N VAL A 60 -1.89 -17.09 0.77
CA VAL A 60 -0.80 -16.16 1.09
C VAL A 60 -0.34 -15.44 -0.16
N ARG A 61 -0.29 -16.09 -1.32
CA ARG A 61 0.19 -15.51 -2.59
C ARG A 61 -0.74 -14.45 -3.19
N ARG A 62 -1.94 -14.21 -2.63
CA ARG A 62 -2.83 -13.14 -3.10
C ARG A 62 -2.19 -11.75 -3.05
N HIS A 63 -1.26 -11.51 -2.12
CA HIS A 63 -0.53 -10.23 -2.05
C HIS A 63 0.25 -9.92 -3.34
N GLU A 64 0.62 -10.93 -4.13
CA GLU A 64 1.31 -10.77 -5.42
C GLU A 64 0.45 -10.04 -6.46
N LEU A 65 -0.88 -9.98 -6.26
CA LEU A 65 -1.79 -9.31 -7.19
C LEU A 65 -1.78 -7.78 -7.08
N THR A 66 -1.37 -7.21 -5.94
CA THR A 66 -1.25 -5.75 -5.81
C THR A 66 -0.17 -5.18 -6.74
N PRO A 67 1.04 -5.77 -6.84
CA PRO A 67 2.00 -5.41 -7.88
C PRO A 67 1.45 -5.50 -9.31
N VAL A 68 0.63 -6.51 -9.62
CA VAL A 68 -0.01 -6.66 -10.94
C VAL A 68 -1.01 -5.53 -11.19
N LEU A 69 -1.82 -5.17 -10.17
CA LEU A 69 -2.72 -4.02 -10.23
C LEU A 69 -1.95 -2.73 -10.54
N PHE A 70 -0.83 -2.48 -9.85
CA PHE A 70 0.01 -1.31 -10.09
C PHE A 70 0.61 -1.30 -11.50
N ALA A 71 1.16 -2.42 -11.96
CA ALA A 71 1.67 -2.52 -13.34
C ALA A 71 0.57 -2.25 -14.38
N THR A 72 -0.65 -2.74 -14.12
CA THR A 72 -1.81 -2.54 -15.01
C THR A 72 -2.27 -1.08 -15.00
N ALA A 73 -2.28 -0.41 -13.84
CA ALA A 73 -2.58 1.01 -13.72
C ALA A 73 -1.52 1.88 -14.43
N ALA A 74 -0.25 1.54 -14.29
CA ALA A 74 0.87 2.21 -14.96
C ALA A 74 0.80 2.07 -16.49
N ALA A 75 0.22 0.97 -16.99
CA ALA A 75 -0.04 0.75 -18.40
C ALA A 75 -1.25 1.55 -18.95
N GLY A 76 -1.96 2.30 -18.10
CA GLY A 76 -3.04 3.20 -18.51
C GLY A 76 -4.46 2.63 -18.36
N ASP A 77 -4.62 1.45 -17.75
CA ASP A 77 -5.93 0.85 -17.53
C ASP A 77 -6.80 1.71 -16.60
N ALA A 78 -7.96 2.17 -17.08
CA ALA A 78 -8.79 3.13 -16.36
C ALA A 78 -9.32 2.59 -15.02
N VAL A 79 -9.68 1.30 -14.97
CA VAL A 79 -10.22 0.67 -13.75
C VAL A 79 -9.11 0.51 -12.72
N ALA A 80 -7.95 -0.02 -13.11
CA ALA A 80 -6.81 -0.16 -12.21
C ALA A 80 -6.34 1.20 -11.66
N ARG A 81 -6.31 2.24 -12.51
CA ARG A 81 -5.99 3.61 -12.10
C ARG A 81 -6.99 4.15 -11.08
N ALA A 82 -8.29 3.96 -11.28
CA ALA A 82 -9.31 4.40 -10.34
C ALA A 82 -9.18 3.75 -8.96
N VAL A 83 -8.76 2.48 -8.90
CA VAL A 83 -8.47 1.80 -7.63
C VAL A 83 -7.26 2.44 -6.92
N VAL A 84 -6.21 2.78 -7.67
CA VAL A 84 -5.04 3.49 -7.13
C VAL A 84 -5.40 4.89 -6.64
N ASP A 85 -6.22 5.64 -7.38
CA ASP A 85 -6.68 6.97 -7.00
C ASP A 85 -7.49 6.92 -5.70
N ARG A 86 -8.40 5.95 -5.57
CA ARG A 86 -9.15 5.73 -4.32
C ARG A 86 -8.22 5.41 -3.14
N MET A 87 -7.15 4.64 -3.36
CA MET A 87 -6.15 4.39 -2.30
C MET A 87 -5.47 5.68 -1.84
N ALA A 88 -5.17 6.61 -2.75
CA ALA A 88 -4.66 7.92 -2.36
C ALA A 88 -5.68 8.69 -1.51
N GLU A 89 -6.95 8.70 -1.91
CA GLU A 89 -8.03 9.35 -1.17
C GLU A 89 -8.18 8.82 0.25
N GLU A 90 -8.14 7.50 0.44
CA GLU A 90 -8.28 6.84 1.74
C GLU A 90 -7.07 7.14 2.66
N VAL A 91 -5.85 7.14 2.11
CA VAL A 91 -4.65 7.56 2.85
C VAL A 91 -4.78 9.01 3.33
N VAL A 92 -5.20 9.92 2.45
CA VAL A 92 -5.34 11.33 2.79
C VAL A 92 -6.49 11.56 3.77
N ALA A 93 -7.61 10.85 3.61
CA ALA A 93 -8.74 10.93 4.54
C ALA A 93 -8.31 10.54 5.96
N MET A 94 -7.61 9.41 6.10
CA MET A 94 -7.08 8.97 7.39
C MET A 94 -6.10 9.98 7.99
N ALA A 95 -5.15 10.49 7.19
CA ALA A 95 -4.17 11.47 7.65
C ALA A 95 -4.83 12.79 8.09
N THR A 96 -5.78 13.30 7.31
CA THR A 96 -6.47 14.56 7.60
C THR A 96 -7.26 14.47 8.90
N VAL A 97 -8.02 13.37 9.09
CA VAL A 97 -8.78 13.15 10.34
C VAL A 97 -7.85 13.04 11.55
N ALA A 98 -6.69 12.40 11.40
CA ALA A 98 -5.70 12.31 12.49
C ALA A 98 -5.12 13.69 12.84
N LEU A 99 -4.74 14.48 11.83
CA LEU A 99 -4.21 15.84 12.02
C LEU A 99 -5.24 16.77 12.67
N GLU A 100 -6.50 16.72 12.24
CA GLU A 100 -7.60 17.51 12.82
C GLU A 100 -7.81 17.17 14.30
N ARG A 101 -7.89 15.88 14.63
CA ARG A 101 -8.13 15.44 16.02
C ARG A 101 -6.96 15.72 16.97
N LEU A 102 -5.76 15.92 16.42
CA LEU A 102 -4.56 16.29 17.17
C LEU A 102 -4.32 17.80 17.19
N ASP A 103 -5.18 18.60 16.56
CA ASP A 103 -5.01 20.05 16.41
C ASP A 103 -3.70 20.43 15.69
N LEU A 104 -3.35 19.68 14.63
CA LEU A 104 -2.09 19.82 13.88
C LEU A 104 -2.28 20.32 12.45
N LEU A 105 -3.50 20.64 12.01
CA LEU A 105 -3.74 21.12 10.63
C LEU A 105 -3.03 22.47 10.35
N ASP A 106 -2.92 23.30 11.38
CA ASP A 106 -2.26 24.60 11.33
C ASP A 106 -0.78 24.56 11.75
N GLU A 107 -0.20 23.38 11.94
CA GLU A 107 1.21 23.19 12.31
C GLU A 107 1.97 22.42 11.23
N GLU A 108 3.27 22.70 11.07
CA GLU A 108 4.10 21.87 10.20
C GLU A 108 4.26 20.48 10.83
N ALA A 109 3.62 19.47 10.24
CA ALA A 109 3.51 18.14 10.82
C ALA A 109 4.02 17.05 9.84
N PRO A 110 4.99 16.22 10.23
CA PRO A 110 5.41 15.09 9.40
C PRO A 110 4.32 14.02 9.36
N VAL A 111 3.93 13.60 8.14
CA VAL A 111 3.01 12.48 7.92
C VAL A 111 3.82 11.29 7.40
N LEU A 112 3.98 10.28 8.25
CA LEU A 112 4.80 9.10 7.93
C LEU A 112 3.96 8.05 7.21
N LEU A 113 4.24 7.88 5.92
CA LEU A 113 3.60 6.92 5.03
C LEU A 113 4.30 5.57 5.17
N GLY A 114 3.60 4.60 5.77
CA GLY A 114 4.11 3.26 6.05
C GLY A 114 3.32 2.14 5.37
N GLY A 115 3.88 0.93 5.39
CA GLY A 115 3.28 -0.26 4.77
C GLY A 115 3.76 -0.52 3.35
N SER A 116 3.68 -1.78 2.92
CA SER A 116 4.26 -2.25 1.65
C SER A 116 3.68 -1.55 0.41
N VAL A 117 2.42 -1.14 0.47
CA VAL A 117 1.73 -0.41 -0.60
C VAL A 117 2.38 0.93 -0.88
N LEU A 118 2.61 1.75 0.16
CA LEU A 118 3.24 3.06 0.03
C LEU A 118 4.77 2.91 -0.17
N ALA A 119 5.37 1.88 0.43
CA ALA A 119 6.78 1.55 0.20
C ALA A 119 7.06 1.09 -1.25
N ALA A 120 6.05 0.68 -2.02
CA ALA A 120 6.19 0.34 -3.43
C ALA A 120 6.45 1.56 -4.33
N ARG A 121 6.29 2.79 -3.82
CA ARG A 121 6.60 4.05 -4.53
C ARG A 121 5.92 4.15 -5.91
N HIS A 122 4.67 3.71 -6.00
CA HIS A 122 3.92 3.80 -7.24
C HIS A 122 3.66 5.28 -7.57
N PRO A 123 4.12 5.82 -8.72
CA PRO A 123 4.10 7.27 -8.98
C PRO A 123 2.72 7.90 -8.86
N GLN A 124 1.68 7.27 -9.42
CA GLN A 124 0.31 7.79 -9.34
C GLN A 124 -0.21 7.84 -7.89
N LEU A 125 0.17 6.88 -7.05
CA LEU A 125 -0.25 6.85 -5.65
C LEU A 125 0.47 7.96 -4.87
N ASP A 126 1.79 8.04 -5.02
CA ASP A 126 2.63 9.05 -4.36
C ASP A 126 2.19 10.48 -4.75
N ASP A 127 1.94 10.71 -6.05
CA ASP A 127 1.50 12.00 -6.57
C ASP A 127 0.08 12.33 -6.10
N GLY A 128 -0.85 11.37 -6.16
CA GLY A 128 -2.22 11.55 -5.67
C GLY A 128 -2.26 11.91 -4.18
N VAL A 129 -1.48 11.21 -3.35
CA VAL A 129 -1.36 11.51 -1.92
C VAL A 129 -0.78 12.92 -1.71
N ARG A 130 0.25 13.30 -2.45
CA ARG A 130 0.87 14.63 -2.35
C ARG A 130 -0.11 15.75 -2.71
N VAL A 131 -0.82 15.62 -3.82
CA VAL A 131 -1.79 16.61 -4.30
C VAL A 131 -2.93 16.77 -3.29
N LEU A 132 -3.55 15.65 -2.91
CA LEU A 132 -4.70 15.67 -2.00
C LEU A 132 -4.33 16.17 -0.59
N LEU A 133 -3.13 15.85 -0.09
CA LEU A 133 -2.64 16.42 1.18
C LEU A 133 -2.39 17.92 1.07
N ALA A 134 -1.80 18.40 -0.03
CA ALA A 134 -1.55 19.84 -0.21
C ALA A 134 -2.87 20.66 -0.22
N GLU A 135 -3.98 20.06 -0.63
CA GLU A 135 -5.30 20.68 -0.60
C GLU A 135 -5.95 20.64 0.79
N ARG A 136 -5.90 19.50 1.49
CA ARG A 136 -6.65 19.27 2.74
C ARG A 136 -5.88 19.56 4.01
N ALA A 137 -4.56 19.41 3.98
CA ALA A 137 -3.64 19.65 5.08
C ALA A 137 -2.33 20.26 4.55
N PRO A 138 -2.33 21.53 4.10
CA PRO A 138 -1.19 22.13 3.39
C PRO A 138 0.14 22.15 4.16
N LYS A 139 0.09 22.07 5.49
CA LYS A 139 1.27 22.01 6.37
C LYS A 139 1.73 20.57 6.69
N ALA A 140 1.03 19.57 6.19
CA ALA A 140 1.46 18.18 6.28
C ALA A 140 2.68 17.94 5.37
N VAL A 141 3.72 17.33 5.92
CA VAL A 141 4.95 16.99 5.20
C VAL A 141 5.02 15.47 5.03
N PRO A 142 4.50 14.90 3.93
CA PRO A 142 4.49 13.46 3.73
C PRO A 142 5.90 12.89 3.52
N ARG A 143 6.22 11.80 4.22
CA ARG A 143 7.50 11.08 4.11
C ARG A 143 7.24 9.58 4.12
N VAL A 144 7.78 8.88 3.12
CA VAL A 144 7.74 7.41 3.10
C VAL A 144 8.80 6.86 4.04
N VAL A 145 8.39 6.01 4.99
CA VAL A 145 9.31 5.33 5.89
C VAL A 145 9.73 4.01 5.27
N VAL A 146 11.01 3.91 4.94
CA VAL A 146 11.63 2.68 4.39
C VAL A 146 12.31 1.83 5.47
N ALA A 147 12.48 2.38 6.67
CA ALA A 147 13.04 1.64 7.79
C ALA A 147 12.10 0.51 8.23
N ARG A 148 12.68 -0.64 8.57
CA ARG A 148 11.92 -1.82 9.01
C ARG A 148 11.20 -1.49 10.34
N PRO A 149 9.90 -1.82 10.52
CA PRO A 149 9.17 -1.53 11.75
C PRO A 149 9.82 -2.08 13.03
N VAL A 150 10.55 -3.19 12.92
CA VAL A 150 11.33 -3.78 14.03
C VAL A 150 12.38 -2.82 14.60
N LEU A 151 12.94 -1.91 13.79
CA LEU A 151 13.82 -0.85 14.28
C LEU A 151 13.08 0.04 15.27
N GLY A 152 11.87 0.51 14.91
CA GLY A 152 11.05 1.33 15.81
C GLY A 152 10.72 0.63 17.12
N ALA A 153 10.35 -0.66 17.06
CA ALA A 153 10.09 -1.46 18.25
C ALA A 153 11.33 -1.62 19.14
N ALA A 154 12.51 -1.84 18.54
CA ALA A 154 13.77 -1.93 19.28
C ALA A 154 14.12 -0.61 19.96
N LEU A 155 14.02 0.53 19.25
CA LEU A 155 14.28 1.86 19.80
C LEU A 155 13.32 2.19 20.95
N LEU A 156 12.03 1.86 20.81
CA LEU A 156 11.04 2.03 21.87
C LEU A 156 11.36 1.19 23.12
N GLY A 157 11.87 -0.03 22.94
CA GLY A 157 12.36 -0.86 24.05
C GLY A 157 13.57 -0.25 24.75
N LEU A 158 14.48 0.37 23.99
CA LEU A 158 15.65 1.07 24.55
C LEU A 158 15.25 2.30 25.39
N ASP A 159 14.20 3.02 24.98
CA ASP A 159 13.66 4.15 25.73
C ASP A 159 13.17 3.69 27.12
N HIS A 160 12.53 2.53 27.20
CA HIS A 160 12.01 1.99 28.47
C HIS A 160 13.11 1.63 29.48
N VAL A 161 14.30 1.25 29.00
CA VAL A 161 15.45 0.89 29.86
C VAL A 161 16.48 2.01 29.97
N ALA A 162 16.19 3.20 29.42
CA ALA A 162 17.08 4.36 29.38
C ALA A 162 18.51 3.99 28.93
N ALA A 163 18.62 3.24 27.83
CA ALA A 163 19.90 2.77 27.33
C ALA A 163 20.85 3.93 26.95
N ALA A 164 22.16 3.67 26.94
CA ALA A 164 23.13 4.66 26.47
C ALA A 164 22.99 4.92 24.97
N GLY A 165 23.27 6.16 24.52
CA GLY A 165 23.12 6.59 23.11
C GLY A 165 23.91 5.74 22.10
N GLU A 166 25.03 5.13 22.50
CA GLU A 166 25.80 4.19 21.69
C GLU A 166 25.01 2.91 21.32
N VAL A 167 24.08 2.48 22.18
CA VAL A 167 23.21 1.32 21.93
C VAL A 167 22.20 1.67 20.84
N TYR A 168 21.62 2.87 20.90
CA TYR A 168 20.74 3.37 19.84
C TYR A 168 21.46 3.46 18.49
N ALA A 169 22.67 4.02 18.45
CA ALA A 169 23.45 4.14 17.22
C ALA A 169 23.74 2.78 16.58
N ARG A 170 24.10 1.78 17.39
CA ARG A 170 24.37 0.41 16.93
C ARG A 170 23.13 -0.29 16.38
N VAL A 171 21.98 -0.14 17.03
CA VAL A 171 20.71 -0.71 16.54
C VAL A 171 20.29 -0.05 15.23
N ARG A 172 20.43 1.29 15.12
CA ARG A 172 20.18 2.00 13.85
C ARG A 172 21.08 1.50 12.74
N GLY A 173 22.41 1.46 12.97
CA GLY A 173 23.36 0.94 11.98
C GLY A 173 23.00 -0.47 11.50
N HIS A 174 22.65 -1.37 12.43
CA HIS A 174 22.26 -2.75 12.06
C HIS A 174 21.07 -2.82 11.10
N TYR A 175 20.02 -2.02 11.33
CA TYR A 175 18.80 -2.07 10.51
C TYR A 175 18.82 -1.13 9.29
N GLU A 176 19.59 -0.05 9.33
CA GLU A 176 19.71 0.92 8.23
C GLU A 176 20.78 0.51 7.21
N ASP A 177 21.87 -0.15 7.62
CA ASP A 177 22.90 -0.64 6.70
C ASP A 177 22.43 -1.91 5.97
N GLY A 178 21.64 -2.76 6.63
CA GLY A 178 20.99 -3.91 5.99
C GLY A 178 19.93 -3.53 4.95
N ALA A 179 19.36 -2.31 5.02
CA ALA A 179 18.35 -1.83 4.07
C ALA A 179 18.95 -1.29 2.75
N ARG A 180 20.28 -1.16 2.64
CA ARG A 180 20.97 -0.74 1.40
C ARG A 180 21.52 -1.91 0.58
N GLY A 181 21.30 -3.15 1.02
CA GLY A 181 21.96 -4.36 0.49
C GLY A 181 21.05 -5.43 -0.11
N GLU A 182 19.74 -5.18 -0.28
CA GLU A 182 18.78 -6.11 -0.90
C GLU A 182 18.01 -5.43 -2.03
#